data_AF-A0A8J9VEW4-F1
#
_entry.id   AF-A0A8J9VEW4-F1
#
_cell.length_a   1.000
_cell.length_b   1.000
_cell.length_c   1.000
_cell.angle_alpha   90.00
_cell.angle_beta   90.00
_cell.angle_gamma   90.00
#
_symmetry.space_group_name_H-M   'P 1'
#
loop_
_entity.id
_entity.type
_entity.pdbx_description
1 polymer ?
#
loop_
_entity_poly.entity_id
_entity_poly.type
_entity_poly.pdbx_seq_one_letter_code
_entity_poly.pdbx_strand_id
1 'polypeptide(L)'
;MSQLNESKSADRYADLLSEIESLCTDDPKTAIPALRNIVREGKELYSSEGNATFDSHLLRKSSNAVVILTSKATNEVNTYDRHELAFHIRNHKDTWHFSFLHEVPVFSYLYGTFDPNPIEQQPKERRKKINRLVAASVKTPAKVAIIHNNSEEKPSAAVELHNYLKTKCTNRTCSYFHLVLDPTSFTRTIENIYNVSILIKDNLVGIFIDADTGLPFLRCVEKGKRQQNTERKEFIESIDKKRWADLIEALDIIEPLRQEEDEMSD
;
A
#
# COMPACT_ATOMS: atom_id res chain seq x y z
N MET A 1 4.57 18.69 -53.73
CA MET A 1 5.40 19.30 -52.67
C MET A 1 4.68 19.31 -51.32
N SER A 2 3.39 19.70 -51.23
CA SER A 2 2.63 19.70 -49.96
C SER A 2 2.48 18.32 -49.30
N GLN A 3 2.01 17.31 -50.05
CA GLN A 3 1.75 15.96 -49.52
C GLN A 3 3.02 15.20 -49.09
N LEU A 4 4.18 15.56 -49.64
CA LEU A 4 5.46 14.93 -49.29
C LEU A 4 6.01 15.45 -47.96
N ASN A 5 5.69 16.71 -47.60
CA ASN A 5 6.05 17.29 -46.31
C ASN A 5 5.12 16.79 -45.18
N GLU A 6 3.81 16.64 -45.46
CA GLU A 6 2.86 16.05 -44.50
C GLU A 6 3.22 14.60 -44.15
N SER A 7 3.57 13.77 -45.15
CA SER A 7 3.99 12.38 -44.90
C SER A 7 5.26 12.31 -44.04
N LYS A 8 6.24 13.20 -44.28
CA LYS A 8 7.52 13.20 -43.56
C LYS A 8 7.40 13.74 -42.13
N SER A 9 6.45 14.66 -41.90
CA SER A 9 6.13 15.19 -40.58
C SER A 9 5.41 14.13 -39.73
N ALA A 10 4.48 13.38 -40.33
CA ALA A 10 3.79 12.27 -39.67
C ALA A 10 4.75 11.14 -39.27
N ASP A 11 5.69 10.75 -40.14
CA ASP A 11 6.72 9.75 -39.83
C ASP A 11 7.61 10.20 -38.67
N ARG A 12 8.09 11.45 -38.69
CA ARG A 12 8.90 12.01 -37.59
C ARG A 12 8.12 12.08 -36.29
N TYR A 13 6.82 12.35 -36.34
CA TYR A 13 5.97 12.38 -35.16
C TYR A 13 5.80 11.00 -34.52
N ALA A 14 5.66 9.95 -35.33
CA ALA A 14 5.65 8.57 -34.84
C ALA A 14 6.98 8.19 -34.16
N ASP A 15 8.12 8.63 -34.71
CA ASP A 15 9.43 8.42 -34.10
C ASP A 15 9.52 9.07 -32.72
N LEU A 16 9.06 10.32 -32.58
CA LEU A 16 9.07 11.04 -31.28
C LEU A 16 8.23 10.30 -30.22
N LEU A 17 7.09 9.72 -30.59
CA LEU A 17 6.27 8.94 -29.67
C LEU A 17 6.97 7.66 -29.21
N SER A 18 7.71 6.99 -30.10
CA SER A 18 8.53 5.82 -29.76
C SER A 18 9.73 6.20 -28.87
N GLU A 19 10.33 7.37 -29.11
CA GLU A 19 11.46 7.88 -28.33
C GLU A 19 11.04 8.23 -26.89
N ILE A 20 9.83 8.76 -26.70
CA ILE A 20 9.24 8.98 -25.35
C ILE A 20 9.09 7.65 -24.61
N GLU A 21 8.63 6.58 -25.28
CA GLU A 21 8.48 5.27 -24.64
C GLU A 21 9.83 4.66 -24.25
N SER A 22 10.86 4.82 -25.09
CA SER A 22 12.22 4.39 -24.79
C SER A 22 12.81 5.13 -23.58
N LEU A 23 12.56 6.44 -23.46
CA LEU A 23 13.12 7.24 -22.36
C LEU A 23 12.58 6.84 -20.99
N CYS A 24 11.41 6.19 -20.93
CA CYS A 24 10.84 5.71 -19.68
C CYS A 24 11.73 4.68 -18.97
N THR A 25 12.65 4.00 -19.66
CA THR A 25 13.57 3.02 -19.06
C THR A 25 14.86 3.63 -18.52
N ASP A 26 15.21 4.84 -18.91
CA ASP A 26 16.52 5.46 -18.66
C ASP A 26 16.64 6.12 -17.29
N ASP A 27 17.88 6.49 -16.91
CA ASP A 27 18.15 7.23 -15.67
C ASP A 27 17.47 8.62 -15.71
N PRO A 28 16.67 8.98 -14.69
CA PRO A 28 15.84 10.18 -14.72
C PRO A 28 16.61 11.48 -14.87
N LYS A 29 17.88 11.56 -14.44
CA LYS A 29 18.68 12.79 -14.57
C LYS A 29 18.98 13.12 -16.03
N THR A 30 19.10 12.10 -16.87
CA THR A 30 19.37 12.22 -18.31
C THR A 30 18.08 12.26 -19.12
N ALA A 31 17.08 11.48 -18.69
CA ALA A 31 15.83 11.33 -19.42
C ALA A 31 14.91 12.57 -19.33
N ILE A 32 14.87 13.28 -18.19
CA ILE A 32 14.02 14.48 -18.03
C ILE A 32 14.43 15.62 -19.00
N PRO A 33 15.73 15.98 -19.14
CA PRO A 33 16.16 16.92 -20.15
C PRO A 33 15.87 16.48 -21.59
N ALA A 34 16.03 15.20 -21.91
CA ALA A 34 15.75 14.65 -23.24
C ALA A 34 14.26 14.74 -23.58
N LEU A 35 13.38 14.35 -22.65
CA LEU A 35 11.93 14.46 -22.80
C LEU A 35 11.47 15.91 -23.03
N ARG A 36 12.07 16.88 -22.34
CA ARG A 36 11.79 18.30 -22.57
C ARG A 36 12.13 18.73 -24.01
N ASN A 37 13.23 18.22 -24.56
CA ASN A 37 13.62 18.52 -25.94
C ASN A 37 12.65 17.91 -26.95
N ILE A 38 12.18 16.68 -26.72
CA ILE A 38 11.18 16.02 -27.57
C ILE A 38 9.85 16.77 -27.56
N VAL A 39 9.35 17.19 -26.39
CA VAL A 39 8.12 17.98 -26.29
C VAL A 39 8.26 19.33 -27.00
N ARG A 40 9.46 19.95 -26.94
CA ARG A 40 9.75 21.18 -27.67
C ARG A 40 9.75 20.95 -29.19
N GLU A 41 10.41 19.89 -29.66
CA GLU A 41 10.45 19.52 -31.08
C GLU A 41 9.04 19.23 -31.61
N GLY A 42 8.24 18.43 -30.89
CA GLY A 42 6.86 18.17 -31.25
C GLY A 42 6.03 19.45 -31.34
N LYS A 43 6.20 20.40 -30.41
CA LYS A 43 5.54 21.71 -30.47
C LYS A 43 5.94 22.52 -31.72
N GLU A 44 7.20 22.47 -32.12
CA GLU A 44 7.71 23.16 -33.31
C GLU A 44 7.15 22.54 -34.61
N LEU A 45 7.12 21.21 -34.71
CA LEU A 45 6.52 20.48 -35.84
C LEU A 45 5.04 20.85 -36.02
N TYR A 46 4.26 20.84 -34.94
CA TYR A 46 2.83 21.17 -35.00
C TYR A 46 2.53 22.64 -35.25
N SER A 47 3.37 23.56 -34.74
CA SER A 47 3.20 24.99 -35.00
C SER A 47 3.36 25.33 -36.49
N SER A 48 4.06 24.47 -37.25
CA SER A 48 4.27 24.65 -38.70
C SER A 48 3.11 24.15 -39.56
N GLU A 49 2.23 23.30 -39.03
CA GLU A 49 1.10 22.66 -39.75
C GLU A 49 -0.25 23.36 -39.55
N GLY A 50 -0.35 24.37 -38.68
CA GLY A 50 -1.52 25.25 -38.59
C GLY A 50 -2.73 24.72 -37.81
N ASN A 51 -2.65 23.55 -37.17
CA ASN A 51 -3.70 23.04 -36.27
C ASN A 51 -3.54 23.61 -34.84
N ALA A 52 -4.54 24.34 -34.37
CA ALA A 52 -4.49 25.11 -33.11
C ALA A 52 -4.73 24.27 -31.83
N THR A 53 -5.15 23.01 -31.95
CA THR A 53 -5.29 22.08 -30.82
C THR A 53 -3.99 21.31 -30.65
N PHE A 54 -3.32 21.54 -29.50
CA PHE A 54 -2.16 20.75 -29.09
C PHE A 54 -2.50 19.25 -29.15
N ASP A 55 -1.61 18.42 -29.71
CA ASP A 55 -1.87 17.00 -29.82
C ASP A 55 -2.02 16.34 -28.45
N SER A 56 -3.24 15.88 -28.16
CA SER A 56 -3.59 15.22 -26.91
C SER A 56 -2.78 13.94 -26.68
N HIS A 57 -2.34 13.25 -27.75
CA HIS A 57 -1.52 12.05 -27.63
C HIS A 57 -0.10 12.38 -27.16
N LEU A 58 0.54 13.41 -27.72
CA LEU A 58 1.87 13.83 -27.30
C LEU A 58 1.87 14.29 -25.84
N LEU A 59 0.87 15.09 -25.43
CA LEU A 59 0.73 15.52 -24.04
C LEU A 59 0.57 14.33 -23.12
N ARG A 60 -0.30 13.40 -23.47
CA ARG A 60 -0.57 12.26 -22.61
C ARG A 60 0.67 11.39 -22.45
N LYS A 61 1.36 11.05 -23.54
CA LYS A 61 2.59 10.25 -23.48
C LYS A 61 3.71 10.96 -22.72
N SER A 62 3.94 12.24 -23.01
CA SER A 62 4.97 13.00 -22.31
C SER A 62 4.65 13.20 -20.83
N SER A 63 3.39 13.44 -20.47
CA SER A 63 2.93 13.50 -19.08
C SER A 63 3.18 12.18 -18.36
N ASN A 64 2.79 11.05 -18.96
CA ASN A 64 3.04 9.72 -18.39
C ASN A 64 4.55 9.48 -18.21
N ALA A 65 5.38 9.83 -19.19
CA ALA A 65 6.83 9.70 -19.08
C ALA A 65 7.42 10.58 -17.97
N VAL A 66 6.94 11.82 -17.79
CA VAL A 66 7.36 12.67 -16.66
C VAL A 66 7.00 12.00 -15.33
N VAL A 67 5.79 11.44 -15.19
CA VAL A 67 5.36 10.75 -13.96
C VAL A 67 6.25 9.56 -13.66
N ILE A 68 6.57 8.73 -14.66
CA ILE A 68 7.46 7.56 -14.51
C ILE A 68 8.88 7.98 -14.12
N LEU A 69 9.43 9.00 -14.77
CA LEU A 69 10.78 9.48 -14.51
C LEU A 69 10.89 10.18 -13.14
N THR A 70 9.87 10.94 -12.77
CA THR A 70 9.82 11.61 -11.47
C THR A 70 9.65 10.62 -10.35
N SER A 71 8.78 9.60 -10.48
CA SER A 71 8.65 8.53 -9.48
C SER A 71 9.95 7.75 -9.29
N LYS A 72 10.67 7.44 -10.38
CA LYS A 72 12.01 6.85 -10.34
C LYS A 72 13.02 7.74 -9.61
N ALA A 73 12.99 9.06 -9.85
CA ALA A 73 13.91 10.01 -9.23
C ALA A 73 13.63 10.24 -7.74
N THR A 74 12.36 10.34 -7.36
CA THR A 74 11.93 10.65 -5.98
C THR A 74 11.84 9.39 -5.11
N ASN A 75 11.98 8.20 -5.71
CA ASN A 75 11.53 6.92 -5.15
C ASN A 75 10.07 6.98 -4.67
N GLU A 76 9.27 7.94 -5.13
CA GLU A 76 7.91 8.09 -4.64
C GLU A 76 7.08 6.90 -5.09
N VAL A 77 6.63 6.16 -4.08
CA VAL A 77 5.83 4.94 -4.24
C VAL A 77 4.38 5.25 -4.65
N ASN A 78 3.92 6.47 -4.45
CA ASN A 78 2.54 6.84 -4.80
C ASN A 78 2.46 7.21 -6.28
N THR A 79 2.25 6.20 -7.13
CA THR A 79 2.22 6.36 -8.59
C THR A 79 0.90 6.91 -9.15
N TYR A 80 -0.18 6.86 -8.36
CA TYR A 80 -1.53 7.24 -8.80
C TYR A 80 -1.92 8.66 -8.37
N ASP A 81 -2.82 9.29 -9.13
CA ASP A 81 -3.44 10.56 -8.71
C ASP A 81 -4.42 10.31 -7.56
N ARG A 82 -4.00 10.75 -6.37
CA ARG A 82 -4.76 10.57 -5.13
C ARG A 82 -6.12 11.29 -5.16
N HIS A 83 -6.23 12.39 -5.92
CA HIS A 83 -7.48 13.15 -6.03
C HIS A 83 -8.44 12.48 -7.02
N GLU A 84 -7.92 11.95 -8.13
CA GLU A 84 -8.73 11.19 -9.09
C GLU A 84 -9.32 9.94 -8.43
N LEU A 85 -8.51 9.20 -7.68
CA LEU A 85 -9.00 8.05 -6.91
C LEU A 85 -10.02 8.46 -5.85
N ALA A 86 -9.75 9.53 -5.09
CA ALA A 86 -10.68 10.02 -4.08
C ALA A 86 -12.02 10.41 -4.71
N PHE A 87 -12.00 11.03 -5.89
CA PHE A 87 -13.19 11.34 -6.65
C PHE A 87 -13.94 10.08 -7.10
N HIS A 88 -13.23 9.08 -7.62
CA HIS A 88 -13.80 7.80 -8.02
C HIS A 88 -14.51 7.10 -6.83
N ILE A 89 -13.81 6.98 -5.70
CA ILE A 89 -14.35 6.39 -4.46
C ILE A 89 -15.59 7.14 -3.97
N ARG A 90 -15.56 8.48 -3.99
CA ARG A 90 -16.70 9.31 -3.55
C ARG A 90 -17.93 9.11 -4.40
N ASN A 91 -17.76 8.93 -5.71
CA ASN A 91 -18.87 8.71 -6.65
C ASN A 91 -19.44 7.29 -6.56
N HIS A 92 -18.65 6.34 -6.09
CA HIS A 92 -19.04 4.93 -5.95
C HIS A 92 -19.20 4.52 -4.48
N LYS A 93 -19.76 5.39 -3.63
CA LYS A 93 -19.80 5.22 -2.18
C LYS A 93 -20.42 3.89 -1.69
N ASP A 94 -21.36 3.34 -2.44
CA ASP A 94 -22.00 2.04 -2.14
C ASP A 94 -21.03 0.86 -2.25
N THR A 95 -19.98 1.02 -3.06
CA THR A 95 -18.90 0.04 -3.27
C THR A 95 -17.74 0.25 -2.30
N TRP A 96 -17.53 1.50 -1.87
CA TRP A 96 -16.31 1.95 -1.18
C TRP A 96 -16.58 2.46 0.23
N HIS A 97 -16.88 1.54 1.16
CA HIS A 97 -16.96 1.84 2.60
C HIS A 97 -15.70 1.36 3.32
N PHE A 98 -14.89 2.29 3.85
CA PHE A 98 -13.72 1.98 4.69
C PHE A 98 -14.15 1.94 6.15
N SER A 99 -14.20 0.74 6.73
CA SER A 99 -14.57 0.55 8.13
C SER A 99 -13.34 0.74 9.02
N PHE A 100 -13.10 1.97 9.44
CA PHE A 100 -12.13 2.24 10.50
C PHE A 100 -12.73 1.82 11.84
N LEU A 101 -12.60 0.54 12.20
CA LEU A 101 -13.07 0.02 13.47
C LEU A 101 -12.39 0.80 14.61
N HIS A 102 -13.12 1.72 15.24
CA HIS A 102 -12.66 2.32 16.50
C HIS A 102 -12.74 1.31 17.65
N GLU A 103 -13.61 0.29 17.50
CA GLU A 103 -13.75 -0.82 18.43
C GLU A 103 -14.09 -2.10 17.64
N VAL A 104 -13.59 -3.25 18.09
CA VAL A 104 -14.01 -4.55 17.56
C VAL A 104 -15.50 -4.72 17.87
N PRO A 105 -16.36 -5.09 16.91
CA PRO A 105 -17.76 -5.34 17.20
C PRO A 105 -17.84 -6.39 18.31
N VAL A 106 -18.48 -6.02 19.42
CA VAL A 106 -18.72 -6.95 20.53
C VAL A 106 -19.64 -8.03 19.97
N PHE A 107 -19.08 -9.18 19.61
CA PHE A 107 -19.89 -10.32 19.21
C PHE A 107 -20.69 -10.71 20.46
N SER A 108 -21.97 -10.35 20.47
CA SER A 108 -22.89 -10.87 21.47
C SER A 108 -23.11 -12.34 21.13
N TYR A 109 -22.73 -13.24 22.04
CA TYR A 109 -23.14 -14.63 21.99
C TYR A 109 -24.67 -14.67 22.00
N LEU A 110 -25.29 -14.67 20.82
CA LEU A 110 -26.72 -14.76 20.63
C LEU A 110 -27.18 -16.16 21.08
N TYR A 111 -27.71 -16.22 22.30
CA TYR A 111 -28.62 -17.27 22.81
C TYR A 111 -28.09 -18.68 23.11
N GLY A 112 -26.86 -18.82 23.62
CA GLY A 112 -26.44 -20.11 24.22
C GLY A 112 -26.71 -20.23 25.72
N THR A 113 -26.55 -19.12 26.47
CA THR A 113 -26.48 -19.14 27.95
C THR A 113 -27.24 -18.01 28.63
N PHE A 114 -27.94 -17.15 27.87
CA PHE A 114 -28.72 -16.02 28.39
C PHE A 114 -30.22 -16.34 28.40
N ASP A 115 -30.58 -17.46 29.04
CA ASP A 115 -31.91 -17.55 29.64
C ASP A 115 -31.96 -16.48 30.75
N PRO A 116 -32.95 -15.57 30.79
CA PRO A 116 -33.05 -14.53 31.82
C PRO A 116 -33.26 -15.10 33.23
N ASN A 117 -33.52 -16.40 33.35
CA ASN A 117 -33.50 -17.11 34.61
C ASN A 117 -32.04 -17.38 35.03
N PRO A 118 -31.60 -16.93 36.21
CA PRO A 118 -30.28 -17.29 36.72
C PRO A 118 -30.21 -18.82 36.84
N ILE A 119 -29.26 -19.44 36.13
CA ILE A 119 -28.98 -20.87 36.26
C ILE A 119 -28.76 -21.15 37.75
N GLU A 120 -29.57 -22.05 38.33
CA GLU A 120 -29.37 -22.51 39.69
C GLU A 120 -27.92 -22.97 39.84
N GLN A 121 -27.13 -22.21 40.59
CA GLN A 121 -25.77 -22.60 40.91
C GLN A 121 -25.86 -23.81 41.83
N GLN A 122 -25.88 -25.00 41.24
CA GLN A 122 -25.66 -26.23 41.98
C GLN A 122 -24.35 -26.03 42.76
N PRO A 123 -24.36 -26.09 44.10
CA PRO A 123 -23.17 -25.85 44.89
C PRO A 123 -22.09 -26.80 44.40
N LYS A 124 -21.07 -26.26 43.73
CA LYS A 124 -19.92 -27.05 43.30
C LYS A 124 -19.36 -27.71 44.55
N GLU A 125 -19.53 -29.03 44.65
CA GLU A 125 -18.87 -29.80 45.69
C GLU A 125 -17.39 -29.41 45.64
N ARG A 126 -16.89 -28.88 46.77
CA ARG A 126 -15.48 -28.52 46.88
C ARG A 126 -14.69 -29.77 46.54
N ARG A 127 -14.02 -29.78 45.38
CA ARG A 127 -13.05 -30.82 45.05
C ARG A 127 -12.09 -30.89 46.23
N LYS A 128 -12.10 -32.05 46.92
CA LYS A 128 -11.20 -32.31 48.05
C LYS A 128 -9.80 -31.99 47.55
N LYS A 129 -9.11 -31.06 48.23
CA LYS A 129 -7.69 -30.81 47.96
C LYS A 129 -6.97 -32.14 48.21
N ILE A 130 -6.61 -32.85 47.14
CA ILE A 130 -5.61 -33.90 47.24
C ILE A 130 -4.32 -33.18 47.66
N ASN A 131 -3.72 -33.62 48.76
CA ASN A 131 -2.52 -33.01 49.34
C ASN A 131 -1.44 -32.85 48.26
N ARG A 132 -1.21 -31.59 47.87
CA ARG A 132 -0.28 -31.11 46.86
C ARG A 132 1.20 -31.22 47.30
N LEU A 133 1.55 -32.23 48.10
CA LEU A 133 2.93 -32.42 48.58
C LEU A 133 3.80 -33.25 47.62
N VAL A 134 3.24 -33.87 46.58
CA VAL A 134 4.01 -34.67 45.60
C VAL A 134 4.07 -34.01 44.20
N ALA A 135 3.30 -32.96 43.94
CA ALA A 135 3.27 -32.28 42.63
C ALA A 135 3.98 -30.90 42.64
N ALA A 136 4.70 -30.57 43.71
CA ALA A 136 5.39 -29.29 43.86
C ALA A 136 6.83 -29.28 43.27
N SER A 137 7.30 -30.38 42.69
CA SER A 137 8.64 -30.47 42.08
C SER A 137 8.65 -30.38 40.55
N VAL A 138 7.50 -30.23 39.88
CA VAL A 138 7.44 -30.23 38.41
C VAL A 138 6.89 -28.91 37.89
N LYS A 139 7.84 -28.08 37.42
CA LYS A 139 7.69 -26.94 36.51
C LYS A 139 7.19 -25.62 37.11
N THR A 140 8.12 -24.86 37.67
CA THR A 140 8.08 -23.40 37.57
C THR A 140 8.25 -23.02 36.09
N PRO A 141 7.37 -22.21 35.48
CA PRO A 141 7.68 -21.65 34.17
C PRO A 141 8.87 -20.70 34.33
N ALA A 142 9.91 -20.93 33.53
CA ALA A 142 11.06 -20.05 33.45
C ALA A 142 10.57 -18.65 33.04
N LYS A 143 10.97 -17.65 33.81
CA LYS A 143 10.77 -16.24 33.52
C LYS A 143 11.35 -15.99 32.12
N VAL A 144 10.48 -15.78 31.14
CA VAL A 144 10.87 -15.47 29.76
C VAL A 144 11.66 -14.16 29.82
N ALA A 145 12.98 -14.28 29.75
CA ALA A 145 13.83 -13.16 29.40
C ALA A 145 13.31 -12.63 28.05
N ILE A 146 13.24 -11.32 27.91
CA ILE A 146 12.99 -10.68 26.62
C ILE A 146 14.14 -11.13 25.72
N ILE A 147 13.89 -12.15 24.90
CA ILE A 147 14.84 -12.61 23.90
C ILE A 147 14.81 -11.50 22.86
N HIS A 148 15.84 -10.66 22.88
CA HIS A 148 16.25 -9.97 21.66
C HIS A 148 16.69 -11.08 20.70
N ASN A 149 15.78 -11.49 19.82
CA ASN A 149 16.05 -12.45 18.76
C ASN A 149 17.11 -11.87 17.82
N ASN A 150 18.37 -12.16 18.10
CA ASN A 150 19.44 -12.17 17.09
C ASN A 150 19.51 -13.58 16.51
N SER A 151 18.39 -14.06 15.98
CA SER A 151 18.35 -15.26 15.15
C SER A 151 18.63 -14.81 13.72
N GLU A 152 19.51 -15.50 13.00
CA GLU A 152 19.66 -15.42 11.54
C GLU A 152 18.44 -16.07 10.85
N GLU A 153 17.24 -15.68 11.30
CA GLU A 153 15.97 -15.99 10.69
C GLU A 153 15.72 -14.95 9.61
N LYS A 154 15.19 -15.39 8.45
CA LYS A 154 14.63 -14.50 7.42
C LYS A 154 13.86 -13.39 8.14
N PRO A 155 14.21 -12.11 7.93
CA PRO A 155 13.59 -11.03 8.68
C PRO A 155 12.07 -11.15 8.53
N SER A 156 11.35 -11.12 9.65
CA SER A 156 9.90 -11.21 9.64
C SER A 156 9.35 -10.26 8.58
N ALA A 157 8.40 -10.69 7.75
CA ALA A 157 7.84 -9.89 6.64
C ALA A 157 7.39 -8.47 7.06
N ALA A 158 7.00 -8.31 8.34
CA ALA A 158 6.72 -7.00 8.95
C ALA A 158 7.97 -6.10 9.07
N VAL A 159 9.13 -6.66 9.44
CA VAL A 159 10.42 -5.93 9.52
C VAL A 159 10.86 -5.46 8.14
N GLU A 160 10.75 -6.31 7.13
CA GLU A 160 11.02 -5.94 5.73
C GLU A 160 10.13 -4.79 5.28
N LEU A 161 8.82 -4.89 5.57
CA LEU A 161 7.84 -3.86 5.23
C LEU A 161 8.12 -2.52 5.92
N HIS A 162 8.53 -2.57 7.19
CA HIS A 162 8.91 -1.38 7.93
C HIS A 162 10.22 -0.76 7.43
N ASN A 163 11.19 -1.58 7.01
CA ASN A 163 12.41 -1.09 6.37
C ASN A 163 12.11 -0.45 5.01
N TYR A 164 11.24 -1.09 4.22
CA TYR A 164 10.76 -0.56 2.95
C TYR A 164 10.11 0.82 3.13
N LEU A 165 9.18 0.94 4.08
CA LEU A 165 8.51 2.21 4.39
C LEU A 165 9.49 3.33 4.78
N LYS A 166 10.62 2.98 5.42
CA LYS A 166 11.64 3.95 5.81
C LYS A 166 12.52 4.40 4.65
N THR A 167 12.81 3.52 3.71
CA THR A 167 13.80 3.76 2.64
C THR A 167 13.17 4.29 1.37
N LYS A 168 12.00 3.76 0.99
CA LYS A 168 11.35 4.06 -0.29
C LYS A 168 10.32 5.17 -0.18
N CYS A 169 9.67 5.37 0.96
CA CYS A 169 8.60 6.36 1.04
C CYS A 169 9.14 7.76 1.34
N THR A 170 8.86 8.71 0.45
CA THR A 170 9.16 10.13 0.63
C THR A 170 8.51 10.65 1.91
N ASN A 171 9.25 11.39 2.73
CA ASN A 171 8.82 11.83 4.07
C ASN A 171 8.41 10.71 5.03
N ARG A 172 8.80 9.46 4.75
CA ARG A 172 8.38 8.25 5.49
C ARG A 172 6.85 8.08 5.54
N THR A 173 6.17 8.54 4.49
CA THR A 173 4.71 8.44 4.33
C THR A 173 4.35 7.69 3.05
N CYS A 174 3.45 6.72 3.14
CA CYS A 174 3.03 5.90 2.00
C CYS A 174 1.51 5.72 1.98
N SER A 175 0.92 5.59 0.80
CA SER A 175 -0.46 5.10 0.68
C SER A 175 -0.59 3.72 1.31
N TYR A 176 -1.63 3.51 2.11
CA TYR A 176 -1.91 2.20 2.69
C TYR A 176 -2.15 1.15 1.60
N PHE A 177 -3.00 1.46 0.61
CA PHE A 177 -3.39 0.50 -0.43
C PHE A 177 -2.22 0.10 -1.31
N HIS A 178 -1.35 1.04 -1.67
CA HIS A 178 -0.19 0.73 -2.48
C HIS A 178 0.80 -0.18 -1.75
N LEU A 179 0.86 -0.08 -0.42
CA LEU A 179 1.71 -0.95 0.41
C LEU A 179 1.13 -2.37 0.54
N VAL A 180 -0.20 -2.49 0.69
CA VAL A 180 -0.81 -3.78 1.02
C VAL A 180 -1.27 -4.58 -0.19
N LEU A 181 -1.69 -3.92 -1.27
CA LEU A 181 -2.24 -4.60 -2.44
C LEU A 181 -1.14 -5.24 -3.28
N ASP A 182 -1.36 -6.51 -3.59
CA ASP A 182 -0.57 -7.28 -4.52
C ASP A 182 -1.48 -7.68 -5.70
N PRO A 183 -1.17 -7.27 -6.95
CA PRO A 183 -1.99 -7.58 -8.13
C PRO A 183 -1.92 -9.05 -8.56
N THR A 184 -0.89 -9.76 -8.15
CA THR A 184 -0.66 -11.17 -8.51
C THR A 184 -1.39 -12.13 -7.58
N SER A 185 -1.59 -11.75 -6.31
CA SER A 185 -2.14 -12.65 -5.30
C SER A 185 -2.95 -11.93 -4.23
N PHE A 186 -4.23 -12.31 -4.14
CA PHE A 186 -5.12 -11.92 -3.05
C PHE A 186 -4.59 -12.40 -1.68
N THR A 187 -4.01 -13.60 -1.61
CA THR A 187 -3.45 -14.13 -0.34
C THR A 187 -2.29 -13.27 0.13
N ARG A 188 -1.39 -12.87 -0.77
CA ARG A 188 -0.28 -11.94 -0.44
C ARG A 188 -0.81 -10.59 0.05
N THR A 189 -1.91 -10.10 -0.54
CA THR A 189 -2.58 -8.88 -0.05
C THR A 189 -3.05 -9.05 1.40
N ILE A 190 -3.70 -10.15 1.73
CA ILE A 190 -4.16 -10.43 3.11
C ILE A 190 -2.97 -10.53 4.08
N GLU A 191 -1.88 -11.18 3.68
CA GLU A 191 -0.64 -11.24 4.46
C GLU A 191 -0.03 -9.85 4.67
N ASN A 192 -0.04 -8.98 3.66
CA ASN A 192 0.44 -7.62 3.79
C ASN A 192 -0.42 -6.80 4.76
N ILE A 193 -1.74 -6.89 4.66
CA ILE A 193 -2.68 -6.26 5.59
C ILE A 193 -2.38 -6.71 7.02
N TYR A 194 -2.18 -8.01 7.22
CA TYR A 194 -1.82 -8.58 8.51
C TYR A 194 -0.46 -8.05 9.02
N ASN A 195 0.57 -8.03 8.18
CA ASN A 195 1.89 -7.51 8.54
C ASN A 195 1.84 -6.02 8.92
N VAL A 196 1.09 -5.19 8.19
CA VAL A 196 0.86 -3.78 8.55
C VAL A 196 0.16 -3.67 9.89
N SER A 197 -0.82 -4.52 10.17
CA SER A 197 -1.55 -4.50 11.45
C SER A 197 -0.61 -4.75 12.65
N ILE A 198 0.40 -5.63 12.49
CA ILE A 198 1.44 -5.86 13.50
C ILE A 198 2.27 -4.58 13.70
N LEU A 199 2.67 -3.92 12.62
CA LEU A 199 3.46 -2.68 12.70
C LEU A 199 2.72 -1.54 13.39
N ILE A 200 1.40 -1.44 13.17
CA ILE A 200 0.53 -0.48 13.83
C ILE A 200 0.37 -0.83 15.31
N LYS A 201 0.12 -2.10 15.62
CA LYS A 201 0.01 -2.60 17.00
C LYS A 201 1.27 -2.35 17.82
N ASP A 202 2.45 -2.52 17.22
CA ASP A 202 3.75 -2.28 17.85
C ASP A 202 4.17 -0.80 17.85
N ASN A 203 3.30 0.10 17.35
CA ASN A 203 3.54 1.54 17.24
C ASN A 203 4.85 1.88 16.50
N LEU A 204 5.17 1.08 15.48
CA LEU A 204 6.27 1.32 14.54
C LEU A 204 5.80 2.18 13.36
N VAL A 205 4.53 2.02 12.99
CA VAL A 205 3.87 2.76 11.92
C VAL A 205 2.54 3.31 12.46
N GLY A 206 2.27 4.58 12.23
CA GLY A 206 0.96 5.19 12.48
C GLY A 206 0.16 5.24 11.19
N ILE A 207 -1.17 5.16 11.30
CA ILE A 207 -2.09 5.40 10.20
C ILE A 207 -2.84 6.72 10.43
N PHE A 208 -3.05 7.48 9.36
CA PHE A 208 -3.86 8.70 9.36
C PHE A 208 -4.69 8.79 8.08
N ILE A 209 -5.81 9.50 8.16
CA ILE A 209 -6.63 9.80 6.99
C ILE A 209 -6.18 11.15 6.45
N ASP A 210 -5.89 11.19 5.17
CA ASP A 210 -5.59 12.43 4.48
C ASP A 210 -6.86 13.30 4.40
N ALA A 211 -6.75 14.56 4.83
CA ALA A 211 -7.92 15.44 4.96
C ALA A 211 -8.52 15.82 3.60
N ASP A 212 -7.69 15.92 2.57
CA ASP A 212 -8.09 16.36 1.25
C ASP A 212 -8.73 15.20 0.45
N THR A 213 -8.08 14.05 0.46
CA THR A 213 -8.52 12.87 -0.33
C THR A 213 -9.46 11.95 0.44
N GLY A 214 -9.32 11.86 1.77
CA GLY A 214 -10.04 10.90 2.60
C GLY A 214 -9.44 9.49 2.55
N LEU A 215 -8.25 9.32 1.99
CA LEU A 215 -7.58 8.03 1.84
C LEU A 215 -6.68 7.73 3.06
N PRO A 216 -6.51 6.45 3.42
CA PRO A 216 -5.59 6.03 4.47
C PRO A 216 -4.12 6.10 4.03
N PHE A 217 -3.30 6.76 4.84
CA PHE A 217 -1.85 6.84 4.69
C PHE A 217 -1.13 6.33 5.93
N LEU A 218 0.01 5.69 5.70
CA LEU A 218 0.91 5.18 6.72
C LEU A 218 2.07 6.14 6.92
N ARG A 219 2.54 6.29 8.17
CA ARG A 219 3.72 7.09 8.54
C ARG A 219 4.59 6.33 9.52
N CYS A 220 5.90 6.24 9.28
CA CYS A 220 6.80 5.67 10.27
C CYS A 220 6.91 6.54 11.54
N VAL A 221 6.86 5.90 12.71
CA VAL A 221 7.01 6.58 14.00
C VAL A 221 8.49 6.72 14.36
N GLU A 222 8.92 7.92 14.74
CA GLU A 222 10.31 8.17 15.14
C GLU A 222 10.60 7.67 16.56
N LYS A 223 11.82 7.18 16.80
CA LYS A 223 12.25 6.52 18.05
C LYS A 223 12.19 7.39 19.31
N GLY A 224 11.89 8.69 19.22
CA GLY A 224 11.71 9.61 20.36
C GLY A 224 10.27 10.09 20.59
N LYS A 225 9.35 9.82 19.66
CA LYS A 225 7.93 10.21 19.73
C LYS A 225 7.01 9.01 19.94
N ARG A 226 7.52 7.91 20.50
CA ARG A 226 6.71 6.85 21.10
C ARG A 226 6.03 7.39 22.38
N GLN A 227 5.31 8.50 22.27
CA GLN A 227 4.51 9.01 23.36
C GLN A 227 3.35 8.03 23.57
N GLN A 228 3.22 7.66 24.83
CA GLN A 228 2.05 7.03 25.39
C GLN A 228 0.84 7.91 25.03
N ASN A 229 -0.22 7.32 24.50
CA ASN A 229 -1.56 7.92 24.43
C ASN A 229 -1.93 8.79 23.20
N THR A 230 -1.52 8.41 21.99
CA THR A 230 -2.44 8.58 20.85
C THR A 230 -3.28 7.32 20.76
N GLU A 231 -4.60 7.48 20.85
CA GLU A 231 -5.64 6.45 20.68
C GLU A 231 -5.13 5.28 19.84
N ARG A 232 -5.07 4.09 20.42
CA ARG A 232 -4.75 2.86 19.69
C ARG A 232 -5.82 2.68 18.61
N LYS A 233 -5.58 3.22 17.43
CA LYS A 233 -6.41 2.98 16.26
C LYS A 233 -6.01 1.63 15.72
N GLU A 234 -6.68 0.59 16.22
CA GLU A 234 -6.64 -0.73 15.62
C GLU A 234 -7.20 -0.58 14.21
N PHE A 235 -6.34 -0.69 13.21
CA PHE A 235 -6.74 -0.59 11.82
C PHE A 235 -6.52 -1.92 11.12
N ILE A 236 -7.63 -2.58 10.80
CA ILE A 236 -7.66 -3.73 9.92
C ILE A 236 -8.76 -3.47 8.91
N GLU A 237 -8.37 -3.16 7.68
CA GLU A 237 -9.29 -3.06 6.56
C GLU A 237 -9.72 -4.48 6.16
N SER A 238 -11.02 -4.78 6.26
CA SER A 238 -11.56 -6.01 5.68
C SER A 238 -11.69 -5.84 4.17
N ILE A 239 -11.16 -6.79 3.41
CA ILE A 239 -11.19 -6.76 1.94
C ILE A 239 -11.67 -8.10 1.39
N ASP A 240 -12.63 -8.03 0.46
CA ASP A 240 -13.11 -9.19 -0.30
C ASP A 240 -12.40 -9.25 -1.66
N LYS A 241 -12.37 -10.44 -2.28
CA LYS A 241 -11.74 -10.65 -3.60
C LYS A 241 -12.24 -9.68 -4.68
N LYS A 242 -13.55 -9.39 -4.70
CA LYS A 242 -14.12 -8.43 -5.66
C LYS A 242 -13.54 -7.04 -5.44
N ARG A 243 -13.57 -6.56 -4.19
CA ARG A 243 -13.06 -5.25 -3.81
C ARG A 243 -11.56 -5.11 -4.05
N TRP A 244 -10.80 -6.19 -3.87
CA TRP A 244 -9.38 -6.26 -4.22
C TRP A 244 -9.13 -6.03 -5.71
N ALA A 245 -9.90 -6.68 -6.58
CA ALA A 245 -9.79 -6.46 -8.02
C ALA A 245 -10.18 -5.03 -8.42
N ASP A 246 -11.28 -4.51 -7.87
CA ASP A 246 -11.73 -3.13 -8.12
C ASP A 246 -10.67 -2.11 -7.66
N LEU A 247 -9.98 -2.38 -6.55
CA LEU A 247 -8.87 -1.58 -6.02
C LEU A 247 -7.64 -1.58 -6.92
N ILE A 248 -7.24 -2.74 -7.43
CA ILE A 248 -6.09 -2.85 -8.33
C ILE A 248 -6.33 -2.06 -9.61
N GLU A 249 -7.53 -2.20 -10.18
CA GLU A 249 -7.93 -1.46 -11.39
C GLU A 249 -7.98 0.05 -11.13
N ALA A 250 -8.61 0.48 -10.04
CA ALA A 250 -8.74 1.91 -9.73
C ALA A 250 -7.41 2.58 -9.36
N LEU A 251 -6.45 1.83 -8.81
CA LEU A 251 -5.14 2.32 -8.41
C LEU A 251 -4.06 2.13 -9.48
N ASP A 252 -4.40 1.49 -10.61
CA ASP A 252 -3.46 1.08 -11.67
C ASP A 252 -2.21 0.39 -11.09
N ILE A 253 -2.42 -0.55 -10.17
CA ILE A 253 -1.33 -1.31 -9.52
C ILE A 253 -0.94 -2.45 -10.45
N ILE A 254 0.09 -2.21 -11.25
CA ILE A 254 0.56 -3.18 -12.25
C ILE A 254 1.55 -4.19 -11.62
N GLU A 255 2.33 -3.76 -10.63
CA GLU A 255 3.35 -4.59 -10.00
C GLU A 255 3.16 -4.64 -8.47
N PRO A 256 3.44 -5.79 -7.84
CA PRO A 256 3.46 -5.86 -6.39
C PRO A 256 4.60 -5.00 -5.86
N LEU A 257 4.30 -4.22 -4.82
CA LEU A 257 5.31 -3.33 -4.25
C LEU A 257 6.48 -4.10 -3.61
N ARG A 258 6.22 -5.35 -3.19
CA ARG A 258 7.24 -6.30 -2.78
C ARG A 258 7.44 -7.32 -3.89
N GLN A 259 8.64 -7.36 -4.45
CA GLN A 259 9.12 -8.49 -5.21
C GLN A 259 9.78 -9.45 -4.22
N GLU A 260 9.25 -10.66 -4.06
CA GLU A 260 10.07 -11.74 -3.51
C GLU A 260 11.08 -12.09 -4.61
N GLU A 261 12.36 -12.20 -4.25
CA GLU A 261 13.28 -12.98 -5.06
C GLU A 261 12.72 -14.41 -5.01
N ASP A 262 11.98 -14.80 -6.05
CA ASP A 262 11.56 -16.17 -6.24
C ASP A 262 12.85 -17.00 -6.17
N GLU A 263 12.96 -17.84 -5.13
CA GLU A 263 13.96 -18.90 -5.09
C GLU A 263 13.71 -19.71 -6.35
N MET A 264 14.56 -19.50 -7.35
CA MET A 264 14.57 -20.27 -8.57
C MET A 264 14.62 -21.74 -8.17
N SER A 265 13.52 -22.42 -8.50
CA SER A 265 13.43 -23.86 -8.63
C SER A 265 14.72 -24.43 -9.22
N ASP A 266 15.37 -25.32 -8.45
CA ASP A 266 16.28 -26.35 -8.94
C ASP A 266 15.65 -27.19 -10.06
#